data_AF-A0A369QFB2-F1
#
_entry.id   AF-A0A369QFB2-F1
#
_cell.length_a   1.000
_cell.length_b   1.000
_cell.length_c   1.000
_cell.angle_alpha   90.00
_cell.angle_beta   90.00
_cell.angle_gamma   90.00
#
_symmetry.space_group_name_H-M   'P 1'
#
loop_
_entity.id
_entity.type
_entity.pdbx_description
1 polymer ?
#
loop_
_entity_poly.entity_id
_entity_poly.type
_entity_poly.pdbx_seq_one_letter_code
_entity_poly.pdbx_strand_id
1 'polypeptide(L)'
;MKDWIFSPRFFLFALLLPFILVLPGCTGEELEVAPYQTCDTQATVRSQKDCGLVLQLENGQLLMPLHVTTLPLAGYDKQQYKINNFTVSENQQVIIGFVKKGEASNNCYNGIPLVEVTCIVGYQIQS
;
A
#
# COMPACT_ATOMS: atom_id res chain seq x y z
N MET A 1 -42.25 -28.09 46.21
CA MET A 1 -42.98 -29.19 45.55
C MET A 1 -42.82 -28.91 44.06
N LYS A 2 -41.75 -29.32 43.37
CA LYS A 2 -41.32 -30.69 42.97
C LYS A 2 -42.48 -31.46 42.35
N ASP A 3 -42.55 -31.44 41.02
CA ASP A 3 -42.77 -32.63 40.18
C ASP A 3 -41.99 -32.47 38.87
N TRP A 4 -41.21 -33.51 38.58
CA TRP A 4 -40.39 -33.74 37.38
C TRP A 4 -41.00 -34.94 36.64
N ILE A 5 -40.49 -35.21 35.42
CA ILE A 5 -40.54 -36.49 34.65
C ILE A 5 -41.72 -36.57 33.67
N PHE A 6 -41.62 -37.02 32.42
CA PHE A 6 -40.56 -37.31 31.44
C PHE A 6 -41.32 -37.81 30.18
N SER A 7 -40.81 -37.50 28.99
CA SER A 7 -41.13 -38.02 27.64
C SER A 7 -41.56 -39.51 27.57
N PRO A 8 -42.18 -40.06 26.47
CA PRO A 8 -41.74 -39.86 25.08
C PRO A 8 -42.74 -40.10 23.91
N ARG A 9 -42.27 -39.84 22.68
CA ARG A 9 -42.65 -40.50 21.39
C ARG A 9 -44.09 -40.34 20.88
N PHE A 10 -44.27 -39.53 19.84
CA PHE A 10 -44.95 -39.92 18.60
C PHE A 10 -44.51 -38.92 17.52
N PHE A 11 -43.50 -39.26 16.72
CA PHE A 11 -43.63 -39.88 15.40
C PHE A 11 -44.42 -39.02 14.40
N LEU A 12 -43.80 -38.80 13.24
CA LEU A 12 -44.35 -38.17 12.03
C LEU A 12 -44.56 -36.66 12.08
N PHE A 13 -43.62 -35.91 11.53
CA PHE A 13 -43.86 -35.25 10.25
C PHE A 13 -42.51 -34.93 9.62
N ALA A 14 -42.01 -35.89 8.85
CA ALA A 14 -41.02 -35.64 7.83
C ALA A 14 -41.67 -34.71 6.79
N LEU A 15 -41.52 -33.40 6.99
CA LEU A 15 -41.81 -32.42 5.95
C LEU A 15 -40.48 -31.99 5.34
N LEU A 16 -40.14 -32.71 4.27
CA LEU A 16 -39.22 -32.29 3.22
C LEU A 16 -39.50 -30.83 2.83
N LEU A 17 -38.57 -29.93 3.15
CA LEU A 17 -38.47 -28.64 2.48
C LEU A 17 -37.04 -28.47 1.97
N PRO A 18 -36.76 -28.80 0.69
CA PRO A 18 -35.56 -28.34 0.03
C PRO A 18 -35.87 -26.94 -0.50
N PHE A 19 -35.55 -25.89 0.25
CA PHE A 19 -35.66 -24.51 -0.25
C PHE A 19 -34.26 -23.89 -0.34
N ILE A 20 -33.60 -24.26 -1.44
CA ILE A 20 -32.82 -23.42 -2.34
C ILE A 20 -31.97 -22.35 -1.62
N LEU A 21 -30.68 -22.69 -1.51
CA LEU A 21 -29.56 -21.75 -1.43
C LEU A 21 -29.66 -20.73 -2.58
N VAL A 22 -30.32 -19.61 -2.34
CA VAL A 22 -30.17 -18.40 -3.17
C VAL A 22 -28.99 -17.64 -2.58
N LEU A 23 -27.77 -18.04 -2.96
CA LEU A 23 -26.62 -17.14 -2.90
C LEU A 23 -26.98 -15.97 -3.84
N PRO A 24 -27.12 -14.72 -3.36
CA PRO A 24 -26.94 -13.62 -4.29
C PRO A 24 -25.47 -13.70 -4.72
N GLY A 25 -25.25 -14.33 -5.86
CA GLY A 25 -24.07 -14.08 -6.66
C GLY A 25 -24.08 -12.61 -7.01
N CYS A 26 -23.52 -11.78 -6.14
CA CYS A 26 -22.98 -10.49 -6.55
C CYS A 26 -21.75 -10.79 -7.39
N THR A 27 -21.98 -11.15 -8.66
CA THR A 27 -21.03 -10.82 -9.72
C THR A 27 -21.12 -9.31 -9.90
N GLY A 28 -20.55 -8.58 -8.96
CA GLY A 28 -20.11 -7.22 -9.25
C GLY A 28 -19.01 -7.40 -10.27
N GLU A 29 -19.26 -6.99 -11.51
CA GLU A 29 -18.17 -6.68 -12.42
C GLU A 29 -17.26 -5.72 -11.66
N GLU A 30 -16.07 -6.20 -11.31
CA GLU A 30 -14.98 -5.36 -10.88
C GLU A 30 -14.65 -4.52 -12.11
N LEU A 31 -15.36 -3.40 -12.25
CA LEU A 31 -14.89 -2.28 -13.04
C LEU A 31 -13.53 -1.96 -12.43
N GLU A 32 -12.49 -2.43 -13.11
CA GLU A 32 -11.11 -2.02 -12.93
C GLU A 32 -11.07 -0.52 -13.29
N VAL A 33 -11.63 0.30 -12.40
CA VAL A 33 -11.44 1.73 -12.41
C VAL A 33 -10.00 1.90 -11.99
N ALA A 34 -9.13 2.10 -12.99
CA ALA A 34 -7.74 2.47 -12.82
C ALA A 34 -7.61 3.35 -11.56
N PRO A 35 -6.76 2.97 -10.59
CA PRO A 35 -6.87 3.50 -9.25
C PRO A 35 -6.77 5.01 -9.32
N TYR A 36 -7.83 5.68 -8.82
CA TYR A 36 -7.77 7.07 -8.43
C TYR A 36 -6.43 7.27 -7.72
N GLN A 37 -5.54 8.08 -8.27
CA GLN A 37 -4.19 8.21 -7.74
C GLN A 37 -4.25 8.99 -6.43
N THR A 38 -4.48 8.25 -5.35
CA THR A 38 -4.62 8.77 -4.01
C THR A 38 -3.24 9.04 -3.44
N CYS A 39 -3.13 10.17 -2.72
CA CYS A 39 -1.93 10.52 -1.96
C CYS A 39 -2.06 9.92 -0.56
N ASP A 40 -1.84 8.62 -0.44
CA ASP A 40 -2.12 7.89 0.80
C ASP A 40 -1.05 6.87 1.19
N THR A 41 -0.03 6.65 0.35
CA THR A 41 0.98 5.64 0.62
C THR A 41 2.13 6.24 1.41
N GLN A 42 2.36 5.75 2.64
CA GLN A 42 3.47 6.19 3.47
C GLN A 42 4.80 5.55 3.01
N ALA A 43 5.83 6.38 2.91
CA ALA A 43 7.17 5.96 2.56
C ALA A 43 8.23 6.74 3.35
N THR A 44 9.39 6.12 3.55
CA THR A 44 10.58 6.76 4.08
C THR A 44 11.58 6.99 2.95
N VAL A 45 12.08 8.21 2.85
CA VAL A 45 13.14 8.56 1.92
C VAL A 45 14.45 7.94 2.38
N ARG A 46 15.03 7.07 1.57
CA ARG A 46 16.33 6.45 1.81
C ARG A 46 17.29 6.84 0.70
N SER A 47 18.55 6.99 1.06
CA SER A 47 19.62 7.15 0.09
C SER A 47 20.61 6.02 0.28
N GLN A 48 21.18 5.56 -0.83
CA GLN A 48 22.35 4.72 -0.79
C GLN A 48 23.45 5.41 -1.59
N LYS A 49 24.64 5.42 -0.99
CA LYS A 49 25.85 5.97 -1.62
C LYS A 49 26.04 5.34 -3.00
N ASP A 50 26.26 6.17 -4.02
CA ASP A 50 26.45 5.80 -5.43
C ASP A 50 25.23 5.20 -6.15
N CYS A 51 24.13 4.97 -5.44
CA CYS A 51 22.92 4.32 -5.95
C CYS A 51 21.70 5.24 -6.04
N GLY A 52 21.80 6.42 -5.44
CA GLY A 52 20.76 7.44 -5.47
C GLY A 52 19.67 7.22 -4.41
N LEU A 53 18.56 7.92 -4.60
CA LEU A 53 17.43 7.92 -3.68
C LEU A 53 16.44 6.80 -4.04
N VAL A 54 15.91 6.14 -3.01
CA VAL A 54 14.78 5.23 -3.09
C VAL A 54 13.73 5.57 -2.03
N LEU A 55 12.51 5.16 -2.28
CA LEU A 55 11.38 5.31 -1.35
C LEU A 55 11.09 3.94 -0.76
N GLN A 56 11.22 3.82 0.56
CA GLN A 56 10.93 2.58 1.29
C GLN A 56 9.52 2.65 1.87
N LEU A 57 8.62 1.80 1.41
CA LEU A 57 7.27 1.66 1.94
C LEU A 57 7.29 1.00 3.33
N GLU A 58 6.18 1.11 4.07
CA GLU A 58 6.05 0.51 5.41
C GLU A 58 6.23 -1.02 5.41
N ASN A 59 5.82 -1.69 4.33
CA ASN A 59 6.00 -3.14 4.16
C ASN A 59 7.46 -3.52 3.81
N GLY A 60 8.38 -2.55 3.76
CA GLY A 60 9.78 -2.75 3.42
C GLY A 60 10.09 -2.76 1.92
N GLN A 61 9.08 -2.69 1.05
CA GLN A 61 9.27 -2.60 -0.39
C GLN A 61 9.98 -1.31 -0.77
N LEU A 62 10.95 -1.41 -1.68
CA LEU A 62 11.65 -0.27 -2.25
C LEU A 62 11.00 0.14 -3.57
N LEU A 63 10.94 1.44 -3.82
CA LEU A 63 10.52 2.04 -5.09
C LEU A 63 11.60 3.01 -5.55
N MET A 64 11.89 3.01 -6.86
CA MET A 64 12.83 3.94 -7.47
C MET A 64 12.05 5.04 -8.22
N PRO A 65 12.09 6.30 -7.76
CA PRO A 65 11.45 7.39 -8.48
C PRO A 65 12.23 7.75 -9.76
N LEU A 66 11.52 8.00 -10.87
CA LEU A 66 12.11 8.34 -12.17
C LEU A 66 12.79 9.72 -12.22
N HIS A 67 12.19 10.72 -11.57
CA HIS A 67 12.57 12.13 -11.71
C HIS A 67 13.18 12.65 -10.42
N VAL A 68 14.41 12.19 -10.13
CA VAL A 68 15.18 12.60 -8.96
C VAL A 68 16.34 13.50 -9.38
N THR A 69 16.46 14.65 -8.73
CA THR A 69 17.66 15.48 -8.80
C THR A 69 18.32 15.56 -7.43
N THR A 70 19.60 15.25 -7.36
CA THR A 70 20.41 15.44 -6.15
C THR A 70 20.72 16.93 -6.00
N LEU A 71 20.40 17.51 -4.85
CA LEU A 71 20.74 18.90 -4.56
C LEU A 71 22.16 18.99 -4.00
N PRO A 72 22.93 20.06 -4.29
CA PRO A 72 24.25 20.23 -3.73
C PRO A 72 24.17 20.33 -2.21
N LEU A 73 25.13 19.70 -1.52
CA LEU A 73 25.28 19.81 -0.08
C LEU A 73 25.66 21.26 0.27
N ALA A 74 24.80 21.95 1.02
CA ALA A 74 25.12 23.26 1.58
C ALA A 74 25.75 23.06 2.97
N GLY A 75 27.08 22.93 3.03
CA GLY A 75 27.80 22.80 4.30
C GLY A 75 27.61 21.44 4.99
N TYR A 76 27.22 21.44 6.27
CA TYR A 76 27.02 20.22 7.09
C TYR A 76 25.62 19.60 6.96
N ASP A 77 24.80 20.10 6.03
CA ASP A 77 23.42 19.64 5.88
C ASP A 77 23.35 18.20 5.36
N LYS A 78 22.28 17.50 5.76
CA LYS A 78 21.94 16.19 5.22
C LYS A 78 21.77 16.29 3.70
N GLN A 79 22.12 15.22 2.98
CA GLN A 79 21.89 15.15 1.55
C GLN A 79 20.41 15.33 1.22
N GLN A 80 20.12 16.33 0.39
CA GLN A 80 18.77 16.63 -0.08
C GLN A 80 18.58 16.18 -1.54
N TYR A 81 17.34 15.89 -1.87
CA TYR A 81 16.92 15.47 -3.19
C TYR A 81 15.65 16.20 -3.58
N LYS A 82 15.40 16.27 -4.88
CA LYS A 82 14.19 16.86 -5.44
C LYS A 82 13.48 15.80 -6.27
N ILE A 83 12.24 15.48 -5.89
CA ILE A 83 11.35 14.55 -6.60
C ILE A 83 10.19 15.37 -7.15
N ASN A 84 10.04 15.48 -8.47
CA ASN A 84 8.95 16.25 -9.11
C ASN A 84 8.74 17.65 -8.50
N ASN A 85 9.84 18.36 -8.30
CA ASN A 85 9.93 19.67 -7.66
C ASN A 85 9.74 19.77 -6.14
N PHE A 86 9.45 18.67 -5.45
CA PHE A 86 9.39 18.63 -4.01
C PHE A 86 10.74 18.26 -3.41
N THR A 87 11.24 19.09 -2.49
CA THR A 87 12.51 18.82 -1.79
C THR A 87 12.29 17.86 -0.64
N VAL A 88 13.07 16.78 -0.62
CA VAL A 88 13.10 15.79 0.45
C VAL A 88 14.51 15.67 1.02
N SER A 89 14.57 15.31 2.30
CA SER A 89 15.81 14.95 2.99
C SER A 89 15.89 13.45 3.23
N GLU A 90 17.11 12.94 3.34
CA GLU A 90 17.31 11.55 3.77
C GLU A 90 16.65 11.28 5.13
N ASN A 91 16.01 10.11 5.24
CA ASN A 91 15.24 9.63 6.40
C ASN A 91 13.94 10.41 6.68
N GLN A 92 13.54 11.33 5.80
CA GLN A 92 12.25 11.99 5.90
C GLN A 92 11.12 11.01 5.59
N GLN A 93 10.03 11.08 6.36
CA GLN A 93 8.79 10.39 6.04
C GLN A 93 7.92 11.25 5.13
N VAL A 94 7.31 10.61 4.15
CA VAL A 94 6.47 11.22 3.13
C VAL A 94 5.23 10.37 2.90
N ILE A 95 4.14 11.00 2.48
CA ILE A 95 3.00 10.34 1.85
C ILE A 95 3.10 10.60 0.36
N ILE A 96 2.97 9.55 -0.44
CA ILE A 96 3.10 9.58 -1.89
C ILE A 96 1.92 8.90 -2.56
N GLY A 97 1.69 9.29 -3.80
CA GLY A 97 0.93 8.56 -4.80
C GLY A 97 1.88 8.33 -5.97
N PHE A 98 1.79 7.17 -6.61
CA PHE A 98 2.72 6.82 -7.68
C PHE A 98 2.13 5.83 -8.68
N VAL A 99 2.76 5.76 -9.85
CA VAL A 99 2.45 4.81 -10.91
C VAL A 99 3.69 4.03 -11.27
N LYS A 100 3.60 2.69 -11.30
CA LYS A 100 4.69 1.84 -11.82
C LYS A 100 4.86 2.10 -13.32
N LYS A 101 6.08 2.39 -13.75
CA LYS A 101 6.46 2.61 -15.15
C LYS A 101 7.37 1.52 -15.71
N GLY A 102 7.96 0.72 -14.83
CA GLY A 102 8.83 -0.38 -15.21
C GLY A 102 9.60 -0.91 -14.02
N GLU A 103 10.79 -1.43 -14.27
CA GLU A 103 11.70 -1.97 -13.26
C GLU A 103 13.11 -1.45 -13.49
N ALA A 104 13.78 -1.11 -12.39
CA ALA A 104 15.15 -0.66 -12.40
C ALA A 104 16.06 -1.80 -12.86
N SER A 105 16.95 -1.46 -13.79
CA SER A 105 18.01 -2.34 -14.28
C SER A 105 19.33 -1.60 -14.12
N ASN A 106 19.79 -1.44 -12.88
CA ASN A 106 21.10 -0.88 -12.58
C ASN A 106 21.85 -1.72 -11.53
N ASN A 107 23.14 -1.44 -11.36
CA ASN A 107 24.02 -2.24 -10.49
C ASN A 107 23.65 -2.20 -9.00
N CYS A 108 22.86 -1.21 -8.59
CA CYS A 108 22.44 -1.04 -7.20
C CYS A 108 21.10 -1.71 -6.91
N TYR A 109 20.20 -1.64 -7.88
CA TYR A 109 18.80 -1.99 -7.75
C TYR A 109 18.35 -2.66 -9.03
N ASN A 110 18.27 -3.99 -8.98
CA ASN A 110 17.78 -4.82 -10.08
C ASN A 110 16.40 -5.38 -9.71
N GLY A 111 15.42 -5.20 -10.59
CA GLY A 111 14.05 -5.69 -10.40
C GLY A 111 13.21 -4.85 -9.42
N ILE A 112 13.73 -3.72 -8.93
CA ILE A 112 12.96 -2.80 -8.08
C ILE A 112 12.00 -1.98 -8.96
N PRO A 113 10.73 -1.78 -8.57
CA PRO A 113 9.80 -0.97 -9.35
C PRO A 113 10.31 0.45 -9.59
N LEU A 114 10.38 0.84 -10.87
CA LEU A 114 10.55 2.22 -11.29
C LEU A 114 9.17 2.88 -11.30
N VAL A 115 9.05 4.00 -10.60
CA VAL A 115 7.77 4.68 -10.38
C VAL A 115 7.83 6.15 -10.76
N GLU A 116 6.73 6.65 -11.31
CA GLU A 116 6.46 8.09 -11.42
C GLU A 116 5.66 8.51 -10.19
N VAL A 117 6.23 9.39 -9.37
CA VAL A 117 5.55 9.92 -8.17
C VAL A 117 4.59 11.02 -8.61
N THR A 118 3.29 10.82 -8.44
CA THR A 118 2.26 11.72 -8.95
C THR A 118 1.77 12.71 -7.89
N CYS A 119 2.00 12.40 -6.61
CA CYS A 119 1.89 13.36 -5.53
C CYS A 119 2.89 13.03 -4.41
N ILE A 120 3.27 14.03 -3.64
CA ILE A 120 4.18 13.88 -2.50
C ILE A 120 3.89 14.94 -1.45
N VAL A 121 3.77 14.51 -0.21
CA VAL A 121 3.57 15.36 0.96
C VAL A 121 4.58 14.95 2.02
N GLY A 122 5.37 15.91 2.50
CA GLY A 122 6.32 15.68 3.59
C GLY A 122 5.78 16.17 4.92
N TYR A 123 6.07 15.44 6.00
CA TYR A 123 5.83 15.91 7.37
C TYR A 123 7.09 15.74 8.21
N GLN A 124 7.33 16.71 9.07
CA GLN A 124 8.38 16.65 10.09
C GLN A 124 7.75 16.00 11.32
N ILE A 125 8.18 14.80 11.70
CA ILE A 125 7.82 14.25 13.01
C ILE A 125 8.61 15.05 14.04
N GLN A 126 7.94 15.94 14.76
CA GLN A 126 8.51 16.55 15.95
C GLN A 126 8.67 15.45 17.00
N SER A 127 9.93 15.09 17.29
CA SER A 127 10.32 14.19 18.37
C SER A 127 10.38 14.93 19.70
#